data_AF-A0A319B156-F1
#
_entry.id   AF-A0A319B156-F1
#
_cell.length_a   1.000
_cell.length_b   1.000
_cell.length_c   1.000
_cell.angle_alpha   90.00
_cell.angle_beta   90.00
_cell.angle_gamma   90.00
#
_symmetry.space_group_name_H-M   'P 1'
#
loop_
_entity.id
_entity.type
_entity.pdbx_description
1 polymer ?
#
loop_
_entity_poly.entity_id
_entity_poly.type
_entity_poly.pdbx_seq_one_letter_code
_entity_poly.pdbx_strand_id
1 'polypeptide(L)'
;MIIRAVTCHDVAEDTKLVSRLKYFYDIIDTSVKPLRFFAWVPGLATFNKMCASIKLSRNGSTMACEETTLFSSSLTLGKKDIMGMLSTIPLASWESKTPQLDLCIHETLRRAQPHTAVQRNIGPDLPIGAYKIPSNAFVLYPFSDAALNPTLYPDLLRWDPGRTVVDKNAFIGWGGGTHLCKGQRLANLTLKIIVAYTLMNYDINLVNNNGDVVTGPPVPDWNNYLTCRPTGDCTLCFTKCRQPTYNL
;
A
#
# COMPACT_ATOMS: atom_id res chain seq x y z
N MET A 1 7.29 19.04 -4.63
CA MET A 1 8.24 17.92 -4.67
C MET A 1 7.75 16.88 -3.69
N ILE A 2 7.02 15.87 -4.17
CA ILE A 2 6.53 14.78 -3.31
C ILE A 2 7.65 13.75 -3.25
N ILE A 3 8.41 13.75 -2.15
CA ILE A 3 9.34 12.67 -1.85
C ILE A 3 8.46 11.46 -1.50
N ARG A 4 8.23 10.58 -2.47
CA ARG A 4 7.63 9.26 -2.19
C ARG A 4 8.74 8.43 -1.53
N ALA A 5 8.62 8.29 -0.21
CA ALA A 5 9.58 7.63 0.65
C ALA A 5 9.88 6.21 0.14
N VAL A 6 11.18 5.89 0.06
CA VAL A 6 11.64 4.50 0.06
C VAL A 6 11.40 4.00 1.47
N THR A 7 10.48 3.05 1.65
CA THR A 7 9.90 2.65 2.94
C THR A 7 10.79 1.72 3.77
N CYS A 8 12.10 1.76 3.58
CA CYS A 8 13.06 0.91 4.29
C CYS A 8 13.95 1.80 5.16
N HIS A 9 13.90 1.57 6.47
CA HIS A 9 14.68 2.32 7.45
C HIS A 9 16.19 2.21 7.17
N ASP A 10 16.65 1.02 6.78
CA ASP A 10 18.07 0.72 6.49
C ASP A 10 18.58 1.47 5.25
N VAL A 11 17.70 1.67 4.25
CA VAL A 11 18.03 2.42 3.04
C VAL A 11 18.11 3.93 3.31
N ALA A 12 17.38 4.43 4.31
CA ALA A 12 17.41 5.84 4.68
C ALA A 12 18.72 6.24 5.40
N GLU A 13 19.37 5.31 6.10
CA GLU A 13 20.63 5.56 6.82
C GLU A 13 21.88 5.48 5.91
N ASP A 14 21.83 4.72 4.82
CA ASP A 14 22.93 4.69 3.84
C ASP A 14 22.90 5.89 2.89
N THR A 15 23.61 6.94 3.28
CA THR A 15 23.79 8.18 2.49
C THR A 15 24.27 7.97 1.05
N LYS A 16 25.09 6.94 0.78
CA LYS A 16 25.58 6.64 -0.57
C LYS A 16 24.48 6.01 -1.41
N LEU A 17 23.70 5.11 -0.82
CA LEU A 17 22.57 4.47 -1.48
C LEU A 17 21.45 5.47 -1.79
N VAL A 18 21.10 6.34 -0.83
CA VAL A 18 20.13 7.43 -1.03
C VAL A 18 20.55 8.34 -2.18
N SER A 19 21.82 8.73 -2.23
CA SER A 19 22.36 9.59 -3.30
C SER A 19 22.26 8.91 -4.67
N ARG A 20 22.54 7.61 -4.72
CA ARG A 20 22.47 6.81 -5.96
C ARG A 20 21.02 6.60 -6.43
N LEU A 21 20.10 6.36 -5.50
CA LEU A 21 18.65 6.26 -5.79
C LEU A 21 18.09 7.59 -6.31
N LYS A 22 18.46 8.70 -5.67
CA LYS A 22 18.07 10.05 -6.07
C LYS A 22 18.52 10.38 -7.49
N TYR A 23 19.76 10.05 -7.85
CA TYR A 23 20.27 10.23 -9.21
C TYR A 23 19.40 9.52 -10.27
N PHE A 24 19.06 8.25 -10.05
CA PHE A 24 18.22 7.52 -11.01
C PHE A 24 16.78 8.02 -11.02
N TYR A 25 16.26 8.48 -9.88
CA TYR A 25 14.95 9.11 -9.80
C TYR A 25 14.90 10.41 -10.60
N ASP A 26 15.90 11.29 -10.44
CA ASP A 26 15.98 12.57 -11.15
C ASP A 26 16.02 12.35 -12.67
N ILE A 27 16.71 11.29 -13.15
CA ILE A 27 16.68 10.88 -14.57
C ILE A 27 15.26 10.52 -15.03
N ILE A 28 14.48 9.81 -14.20
CA ILE A 28 13.12 9.39 -14.53
C ILE A 28 12.16 10.58 -14.53
N ASP A 29 12.31 11.51 -13.58
CA ASP A 29 11.45 12.67 -13.42
C ASP A 29 11.70 13.72 -14.52
N THR A 30 12.97 14.04 -14.80
CA THR A 30 13.36 14.98 -15.86
C THR A 30 13.04 14.49 -17.28
N SER A 31 12.79 13.19 -17.46
CA SER A 31 12.50 12.60 -18.76
C SER A 31 11.00 12.55 -19.09
N VAL A 32 10.13 13.19 -18.30
CA VAL A 32 8.73 13.49 -18.68
C VAL A 32 8.73 14.72 -19.61
N LYS A 33 8.90 14.50 -20.93
CA LYS A 33 9.01 15.60 -21.89
C LYS A 33 7.64 16.14 -22.38
N PRO A 34 7.53 17.45 -22.60
CA PRO A 34 6.48 18.04 -23.41
C PRO A 34 6.90 17.93 -24.88
N LEU A 35 6.44 16.93 -25.64
CA LEU A 35 6.43 16.97 -27.11
C LEU A 35 5.53 15.84 -27.64
N ARG A 36 4.36 16.23 -28.14
CA ARG A 36 3.21 15.37 -28.48
C ARG A 36 3.22 14.76 -29.89
N PHE A 37 4.34 14.75 -30.61
CA PHE A 37 4.30 14.46 -32.06
C PHE A 37 4.87 13.10 -32.52
N PHE A 38 5.57 12.36 -31.67
CA PHE A 38 6.02 10.99 -32.00
C PHE A 38 6.01 10.08 -30.77
N ALA A 39 4.83 9.64 -30.35
CA ALA A 39 4.64 8.87 -29.11
C ALA A 39 5.10 7.39 -29.19
N TRP A 40 5.34 6.84 -30.39
CA TRP A 40 5.66 5.42 -30.59
C TRP A 40 7.16 5.14 -30.82
N VAL A 41 7.97 6.15 -31.13
CA VAL A 41 9.43 5.97 -31.26
C VAL A 41 10.06 6.12 -29.88
N PRO A 42 10.70 5.08 -29.30
CA PRO A 42 11.41 5.21 -28.03
C PRO A 42 12.58 6.18 -28.22
N GLY A 43 12.40 7.44 -27.83
CA GLY A 43 13.51 8.38 -27.80
C GLY A 43 14.58 7.93 -26.80
N LEU A 44 15.78 8.51 -26.88
CA LEU A 44 16.89 8.27 -25.93
C LEU A 44 16.44 8.36 -24.46
N ALA A 45 15.49 9.27 -24.17
CA ALA A 45 14.90 9.45 -22.85
C ALA A 45 14.11 8.22 -22.37
N THR A 46 13.39 7.54 -23.25
CA THR A 46 12.63 6.31 -22.94
C THR A 46 13.58 5.14 -22.65
N PHE A 47 14.70 5.05 -23.38
CA PHE A 47 15.73 4.05 -23.11
C PHE A 47 16.42 4.30 -21.76
N ASN A 48 16.79 5.55 -21.48
CA ASN A 48 17.36 5.94 -20.20
C ASN A 48 16.40 5.67 -19.03
N LYS A 49 15.08 5.93 -19.20
CA LYS A 49 14.04 5.53 -18.22
C LYS A 49 14.00 4.04 -18.00
N MET A 50 14.03 3.24 -19.06
CA MET A 50 13.97 1.79 -18.96
C MET A 50 15.20 1.22 -18.25
N CYS A 51 16.41 1.67 -18.63
CA CYS A 51 17.65 1.29 -17.97
C CYS A 51 17.70 1.74 -16.50
N ALA A 52 17.26 2.96 -16.18
CA ALA A 52 17.20 3.46 -14.82
C ALA A 52 16.20 2.65 -13.97
N SER A 53 15.01 2.36 -14.51
CA SER A 53 13.98 1.55 -13.84
C SER A 53 14.47 0.11 -13.57
N ILE A 54 15.15 -0.52 -14.52
CA ILE A 54 15.74 -1.86 -14.36
C ILE A 54 16.84 -1.85 -13.29
N LYS A 55 17.69 -0.81 -13.25
CA LYS A 55 18.75 -0.67 -12.24
C LYS A 55 18.19 -0.41 -10.84
N LEU A 56 17.11 0.37 -10.73
CA LEU A 56 16.41 0.61 -9.47
C LEU A 56 15.78 -0.68 -8.93
N SER A 57 15.14 -1.46 -9.82
CA SER A 57 14.56 -2.76 -9.50
C SER A 57 15.63 -3.76 -9.06
N ARG A 58 16.73 -3.90 -9.80
CA ARG A 58 17.85 -4.81 -9.45
C ARG A 58 18.52 -4.46 -8.13
N ASN A 59 18.76 -3.18 -7.84
CA ASN A 59 19.35 -2.77 -6.57
C ASN A 59 18.38 -2.99 -5.38
N GLY A 60 17.07 -2.91 -5.62
CA GLY A 60 16.04 -3.29 -4.64
C GLY A 60 15.98 -4.81 -4.42
N SER A 61 16.11 -5.61 -5.48
CA SER A 61 16.06 -7.08 -5.41
C SER A 61 17.31 -7.68 -4.76
N THR A 62 18.50 -7.07 -4.91
CA THR A 62 19.73 -7.58 -4.27
C THR A 62 19.74 -7.44 -2.75
N MET A 63 18.87 -6.61 -2.16
CA MET A 63 18.73 -6.48 -0.70
C MET A 63 17.59 -7.30 -0.10
N ALA A 64 16.70 -7.88 -0.92
CA ALA A 64 15.70 -8.84 -0.41
C ALA A 64 16.30 -10.22 -0.11
N CYS A 65 17.55 -10.47 -0.49
CA CYS A 65 18.25 -11.73 -0.29
C CYS A 65 19.46 -11.56 0.63
N GLU A 66 19.21 -11.28 1.89
CA GLU A 66 20.17 -11.62 2.97
C GLU A 66 19.40 -12.22 4.16
N GLU A 67 18.55 -13.21 3.87
CA GLU A 67 18.08 -14.14 4.91
C GLU A 67 19.10 -15.28 5.01
N THR A 68 19.93 -15.19 6.05
CA THR A 68 20.81 -16.28 6.47
C THR A 68 19.97 -17.36 7.14
N THR A 69 19.47 -18.35 6.39
CA THR A 69 19.24 -19.70 6.94
C THR A 69 19.53 -20.78 5.89
N LEU A 70 20.37 -21.73 6.28
CA LEU A 70 20.78 -22.91 5.54
C LEU A 70 19.56 -23.75 5.10
N PHE A 71 19.08 -23.54 3.87
CA PHE A 71 18.17 -24.48 3.22
C PHE A 71 18.98 -25.47 2.38
N SER A 72 19.54 -26.49 3.04
CA SER A 72 20.02 -27.68 2.35
C SER A 72 18.81 -28.42 1.79
N SER A 73 18.59 -28.28 0.49
CA SER A 73 17.48 -28.87 -0.23
C SER A 73 17.71 -30.37 -0.45
N SER A 74 17.36 -31.20 0.53
CA SER A 74 16.84 -32.54 0.22
C SER A 74 15.34 -32.37 -0.08
N LEU A 75 15.01 -32.12 -1.35
CA LEU A 75 13.64 -32.07 -1.84
C LEU A 75 13.02 -33.47 -1.71
N THR A 76 12.42 -33.73 -0.55
CA THR A 76 11.44 -34.80 -0.41
C THR A 76 10.10 -34.23 -0.84
N LEU A 77 9.75 -34.55 -2.08
CA LEU A 77 8.45 -34.31 -2.70
C LEU A 77 7.37 -35.02 -1.86
N GLY A 78 6.72 -34.30 -0.96
CA GLY A 78 5.72 -34.87 -0.06
C GLY A 78 5.20 -33.89 1.00
N LYS A 79 4.47 -32.85 0.57
CA LYS A 79 3.50 -32.01 1.32
C LYS A 79 3.04 -30.88 0.38
N LYS A 80 1.72 -30.62 0.27
CA LYS A 80 1.21 -29.56 -0.61
C LYS A 80 1.71 -28.21 -0.11
N ASP A 81 2.54 -27.55 -0.92
CA ASP A 81 3.01 -26.20 -0.67
C ASP A 81 1.87 -25.20 -0.92
N ILE A 82 1.45 -24.48 0.12
CA ILE A 82 0.37 -23.49 0.06
C ILE A 82 0.76 -22.37 -0.92
N MET A 83 2.04 -21.99 -0.99
CA MET A 83 2.48 -20.98 -1.96
C MET A 83 2.36 -21.49 -3.39
N GLY A 84 2.76 -22.75 -3.63
CA GLY A 84 2.50 -23.44 -4.89
C GLY A 84 1.01 -23.41 -5.25
N MET A 85 0.11 -23.72 -4.33
CA MET A 85 -1.34 -23.65 -4.58
C MET A 85 -1.81 -22.23 -4.93
N LEU A 86 -1.43 -21.22 -4.14
CA LEU A 86 -1.80 -19.82 -4.40
C LEU A 86 -1.26 -19.31 -5.74
N SER A 87 -0.07 -19.75 -6.16
CA SER A 87 0.52 -19.40 -7.45
C SER A 87 -0.22 -19.98 -8.65
N THR A 88 -0.98 -21.06 -8.48
CA THR A 88 -1.80 -21.64 -9.57
C THR A 88 -3.07 -20.84 -9.81
N ILE A 89 -3.49 -19.98 -8.87
CA ILE A 89 -4.69 -19.16 -9.01
C ILE A 89 -4.44 -18.07 -10.05
N PRO A 90 -5.25 -17.99 -11.12
CA PRO A 90 -5.08 -16.97 -12.14
C PRO A 90 -5.22 -15.55 -11.58
N LEU A 91 -4.45 -14.60 -12.10
CA LEU A 91 -4.52 -13.19 -11.70
C LEU A 91 -5.95 -12.62 -11.77
N ALA A 92 -6.69 -12.94 -12.84
CA ALA A 92 -8.07 -12.49 -13.01
C ALA A 92 -9.00 -12.97 -11.87
N SER A 93 -8.72 -14.13 -11.26
CA SER A 93 -9.47 -14.64 -10.11
C SER A 93 -9.18 -13.82 -8.85
N TRP A 94 -7.91 -13.46 -8.62
CA TRP A 94 -7.57 -12.53 -7.53
C TRP A 94 -8.25 -11.17 -7.69
N GLU A 95 -8.44 -10.71 -8.92
CA GLU A 95 -9.04 -9.40 -9.20
C GLU A 95 -10.58 -9.40 -9.12
N SER A 96 -11.24 -10.49 -9.53
CA SER A 96 -12.71 -10.52 -9.68
C SER A 96 -13.45 -11.42 -8.69
N LYS A 97 -12.77 -12.37 -8.04
CA LYS A 97 -13.41 -13.43 -7.23
C LYS A 97 -13.03 -13.38 -5.75
N THR A 98 -12.60 -12.23 -5.24
CA THR A 98 -12.28 -12.04 -3.82
C THR A 98 -12.96 -10.80 -3.20
N PRO A 99 -14.27 -10.61 -3.40
CA PRO A 99 -14.96 -9.37 -3.02
C PRO A 99 -14.91 -9.09 -1.51
N GLN A 100 -14.84 -10.12 -0.66
CA GLN A 100 -14.71 -9.95 0.78
C GLN A 100 -13.37 -9.33 1.16
N LEU A 101 -12.28 -9.74 0.49
CA LEU A 101 -10.96 -9.14 0.72
C LEU A 101 -10.92 -7.70 0.21
N ASP A 102 -11.60 -7.41 -0.91
CA ASP A 102 -11.75 -6.03 -1.40
C ASP A 102 -12.43 -5.13 -0.38
N LEU A 103 -13.53 -5.60 0.21
CA LEU A 103 -14.24 -4.87 1.27
C LEU A 103 -13.37 -4.66 2.52
N CYS A 104 -12.63 -5.69 2.95
CA CYS A 104 -11.71 -5.59 4.09
C CYS A 104 -10.59 -4.58 3.84
N ILE A 105 -9.98 -4.59 2.65
CA ILE A 105 -8.93 -3.64 2.26
C ILE A 105 -9.52 -2.22 2.21
N HIS A 106 -10.68 -2.06 1.59
CA HIS A 106 -11.37 -0.77 1.48
C HIS A 106 -11.67 -0.16 2.86
N GLU A 107 -12.25 -0.94 3.78
CA GLU A 107 -12.56 -0.46 5.13
C GLU A 107 -11.30 -0.17 5.96
N THR A 108 -10.24 -0.96 5.76
CA THR A 108 -8.95 -0.72 6.41
C THR A 108 -8.32 0.58 5.93
N LEU A 109 -8.33 0.85 4.62
CA LEU A 109 -7.84 2.11 4.04
C LEU A 109 -8.70 3.31 4.43
N ARG A 110 -10.02 3.12 4.57
CA ARG A 110 -10.87 4.19 5.12
C ARG A 110 -10.37 4.59 6.51
N ARG A 111 -10.15 3.62 7.41
CA ARG A 111 -9.79 3.90 8.81
C ARG A 111 -8.35 4.32 9.01
N ALA A 112 -7.40 3.61 8.42
CA ALA A 112 -5.98 3.68 8.77
C ALA A 112 -5.14 4.32 7.64
N GLN A 113 -5.58 5.47 7.14
CA GLN A 113 -4.86 6.21 6.11
C GLN A 113 -4.20 7.47 6.68
N PRO A 114 -2.85 7.52 6.76
CA PRO A 114 -2.14 8.67 7.33
C PRO A 114 -1.94 9.82 6.32
N HIS A 115 -2.30 9.62 5.05
CA HIS A 115 -1.90 10.53 3.98
C HIS A 115 -2.67 11.85 4.00
N THR A 116 -1.93 12.93 3.82
CA THR A 116 -2.45 14.27 3.54
C THR A 116 -2.06 14.67 2.13
N ALA A 117 -3.05 15.03 1.30
CA ALA A 117 -2.76 15.63 0.00
C ALA A 117 -2.33 17.08 0.20
N VAL A 118 -1.16 17.42 -0.33
CA VAL A 118 -0.63 18.79 -0.32
C VAL A 118 -0.48 19.24 -1.77
N GLN A 119 -1.20 20.29 -2.14
CA GLN A 119 -1.18 20.87 -3.49
C GLN A 119 -0.91 22.36 -3.40
N ARG A 120 -0.26 22.92 -4.42
CA ARG A 120 -0.05 24.37 -4.54
C ARG A 120 -0.90 24.89 -5.68
N ASN A 121 -1.64 25.97 -5.44
CA ASN A 121 -2.29 26.70 -6.52
C ASN A 121 -1.23 27.46 -7.33
N ILE A 122 -0.95 27.00 -8.55
CA ILE A 122 0.01 27.62 -9.48
C ILE A 122 -0.67 28.56 -10.49
N GLY A 123 -2.00 28.62 -10.49
CA GLY A 123 -2.80 29.45 -11.39
C GLY A 123 -3.26 30.75 -10.73
N PRO A 124 -4.23 31.46 -11.34
CA PRO A 124 -4.92 32.55 -10.66
C PRO A 124 -5.66 32.02 -9.43
N ASP A 125 -6.18 32.93 -8.62
CA ASP A 125 -7.00 32.56 -7.48
C ASP A 125 -8.14 31.59 -7.87
N LEU A 126 -8.27 30.49 -7.12
CA LEU A 126 -9.20 29.38 -7.41
C LEU A 126 -10.42 29.46 -6.48
N PRO A 127 -11.64 29.69 -7.00
CA PRO A 127 -12.85 29.61 -6.18
C PRO A 127 -13.20 28.16 -5.83
N ILE A 128 -13.52 27.88 -4.56
CA ILE A 128 -14.07 26.62 -4.07
C ILE A 128 -15.25 26.91 -3.14
N GLY A 129 -16.46 26.64 -3.60
CA GLY A 129 -17.68 26.97 -2.86
C GLY A 129 -17.75 28.47 -2.56
N ALA A 130 -17.85 28.82 -1.27
CA ALA A 130 -17.85 30.21 -0.80
C ALA A 130 -16.45 30.81 -0.61
N TYR A 131 -15.39 30.01 -0.77
CA TYR A 131 -14.01 30.41 -0.50
C TYR A 131 -13.22 30.64 -1.78
N LYS A 132 -12.11 31.37 -1.66
CA LYS A 132 -11.16 31.61 -2.75
C LYS A 132 -9.77 31.24 -2.26
N ILE A 133 -9.11 30.31 -2.94
CA ILE A 133 -7.72 29.92 -2.68
C ILE A 133 -6.82 30.86 -3.48
N PRO A 134 -5.99 31.70 -2.84
CA PRO A 134 -5.11 32.62 -3.55
C PRO A 134 -4.13 31.91 -4.48
N SER A 135 -3.69 32.61 -5.51
CA SER A 135 -2.52 32.20 -6.30
C SER A 135 -1.32 31.99 -5.37
N ASN A 136 -0.53 30.95 -5.65
CA ASN A 136 0.62 30.50 -4.85
C ASN A 136 0.33 29.93 -3.45
N ALA A 137 -0.94 29.88 -3.01
CA ALA A 137 -1.29 29.25 -1.74
C ALA A 137 -1.13 27.72 -1.79
N PHE A 138 -0.79 27.13 -0.64
CA PHE A 138 -0.87 25.69 -0.43
C PHE A 138 -2.24 25.30 0.09
N VAL A 139 -2.77 24.19 -0.40
CA VAL A 139 -3.99 23.54 0.05
C VAL A 139 -3.59 22.20 0.63
N LEU A 140 -4.01 21.97 1.86
CA LEU A 140 -3.80 20.71 2.57
C LEU A 140 -5.16 20.05 2.74
N TYR A 141 -5.22 18.76 2.41
CA TYR A 141 -6.42 17.96 2.58
C TYR A 141 -6.04 16.61 3.23
N PRO A 142 -6.20 16.49 4.56
CA PRO A 142 -6.00 15.24 5.27
C PRO A 142 -7.07 14.23 4.84
N PHE A 143 -6.65 13.04 4.39
CA PHE A 143 -7.63 12.05 3.93
C PHE A 143 -8.48 11.48 5.07
N SER A 144 -7.98 11.56 6.31
CA SER A 144 -8.70 11.21 7.52
C SER A 144 -9.97 12.04 7.71
N ASP A 145 -10.03 13.28 7.21
CA ASP A 145 -11.18 14.17 7.44
C ASP A 145 -12.46 13.62 6.82
N ALA A 146 -12.38 13.03 5.62
CA ALA A 146 -13.51 12.34 5.01
C ALA A 146 -13.89 11.09 5.81
N ALA A 147 -12.88 10.31 6.20
CA ALA A 147 -13.07 9.04 6.92
C ALA A 147 -13.64 9.21 8.33
N LEU A 148 -13.38 10.36 8.96
CA LEU A 148 -13.80 10.74 10.31
C LEU A 148 -15.05 11.64 10.31
N ASN A 149 -15.67 11.88 9.15
CA ASN A 149 -16.91 12.66 9.06
C ASN A 149 -18.13 11.76 9.37
N PRO A 150 -18.84 11.97 10.49
CA PRO A 150 -19.96 11.12 10.91
C PRO A 150 -21.16 11.18 9.95
N THR A 151 -21.28 12.24 9.16
CA THR A 151 -22.32 12.37 8.12
C THR A 151 -22.05 11.43 6.94
N LEU A 152 -20.78 11.17 6.63
CA LEU A 152 -20.37 10.27 5.54
C LEU A 152 -20.22 8.83 6.03
N TYR A 153 -19.75 8.65 7.26
CA TYR A 153 -19.51 7.34 7.87
C TYR A 153 -20.07 7.29 9.30
N PRO A 154 -21.27 6.73 9.51
CA PRO A 154 -21.75 6.43 10.84
C PRO A 154 -20.83 5.41 11.54
N ASP A 155 -20.76 5.47 12.88
CA ASP A 155 -19.91 4.61 13.72
C ASP A 155 -18.45 4.54 13.25
N LEU A 156 -17.81 5.71 13.15
CA LEU A 156 -16.49 5.93 12.57
C LEU A 156 -15.40 4.94 13.02
N LEU A 157 -15.44 4.55 14.30
CA LEU A 157 -14.46 3.69 14.95
C LEU A 157 -14.75 2.19 14.78
N ARG A 158 -15.96 1.81 14.37
CA ARG A 158 -16.27 0.42 14.07
C ARG A 158 -15.55 0.03 12.77
N TRP A 159 -14.85 -1.11 12.77
CA TRP A 159 -14.39 -1.71 11.51
C TRP A 159 -15.54 -2.55 10.97
N ASP A 160 -16.08 -2.16 9.82
CA ASP A 160 -17.18 -2.86 9.17
C ASP A 160 -16.99 -2.89 7.65
N PRO A 161 -16.43 -3.98 7.10
CA PRO A 161 -16.31 -4.17 5.65
C PRO A 161 -17.67 -4.20 4.94
N GLY A 162 -18.75 -4.55 5.64
CA GLY A 162 -20.11 -4.63 5.10
C GLY A 162 -20.91 -3.33 5.19
N ARG A 163 -20.31 -2.22 5.65
CA ARG A 163 -21.03 -0.95 5.83
C ARG A 163 -21.70 -0.47 4.54
N THR A 164 -22.87 0.13 4.68
CA THR A 164 -23.55 0.78 3.55
C THR A 164 -22.77 2.03 3.14
N VAL A 165 -22.48 2.15 1.84
CA VAL A 165 -21.79 3.31 1.28
C VAL A 165 -22.80 4.44 1.11
N VAL A 166 -22.73 5.47 1.95
CA VAL A 166 -23.61 6.66 1.91
C VAL A 166 -23.32 7.50 0.67
N ASP A 167 -22.04 7.75 0.40
CA ASP A 167 -21.55 8.42 -0.81
C ASP A 167 -20.31 7.69 -1.35
N LYS A 168 -20.38 7.26 -2.62
CA LYS A 168 -19.26 6.56 -3.28
C LYS A 168 -18.06 7.49 -3.50
N ASN A 169 -18.29 8.79 -3.60
CA ASN A 169 -17.23 9.78 -3.82
C ASN A 169 -16.51 10.17 -2.51
N ALA A 170 -17.05 9.79 -1.35
CA ALA A 170 -16.43 10.05 -0.06
C ALA A 170 -15.15 9.21 0.16
N PHE A 171 -15.03 8.07 -0.51
CA PHE A 171 -13.86 7.22 -0.37
C PHE A 171 -12.69 7.72 -1.21
N ILE A 172 -11.60 8.04 -0.52
CA ILE A 172 -10.35 8.58 -1.08
C ILE A 172 -9.13 7.76 -0.63
N GLY A 173 -9.33 6.49 -0.24
CA GLY A 173 -8.30 5.55 0.22
C GLY A 173 -7.17 5.28 -0.79
N TRP A 174 -7.39 5.65 -2.05
CA TRP A 174 -6.40 5.52 -3.12
C TRP A 174 -6.05 6.87 -3.76
N GLY A 175 -6.40 7.97 -3.09
CA GLY A 175 -6.42 9.31 -3.66
C GLY A 175 -7.60 9.55 -4.59
N GLY A 176 -7.54 10.65 -5.36
CA GLY A 176 -8.59 11.06 -6.27
C GLY A 176 -8.09 12.00 -7.36
N GLY A 177 -8.97 12.30 -8.32
CA GLY A 177 -8.66 13.19 -9.44
C GLY A 177 -7.53 12.68 -10.33
N THR A 178 -6.70 13.59 -10.84
CA THR A 178 -5.58 13.29 -11.76
C THR A 178 -4.41 12.56 -11.09
N HIS A 179 -4.39 12.52 -9.75
CA HIS A 179 -3.33 11.91 -8.95
C HIS A 179 -3.78 10.60 -8.27
N LEU A 180 -4.77 9.91 -8.85
CA LEU A 180 -5.21 8.60 -8.41
C LEU A 180 -4.02 7.61 -8.35
N CYS A 181 -3.98 6.78 -7.30
CA CYS A 181 -2.88 5.84 -7.08
C CYS A 181 -2.79 4.82 -8.22
N LYS A 182 -1.71 4.90 -9.02
CA LYS A 182 -1.43 3.95 -10.11
C LYS A 182 -1.03 2.56 -9.61
N GLY A 183 -0.64 2.45 -8.34
CA GLY A 183 -0.23 1.21 -7.69
C GLY A 183 -1.38 0.37 -7.12
N GLN A 184 -2.63 0.85 -7.20
CA GLN A 184 -3.80 0.18 -6.61
C GLN A 184 -3.90 -1.30 -6.95
N ARG A 185 -3.75 -1.63 -8.24
CA ARG A 185 -3.91 -3.00 -8.72
C ARG A 185 -2.88 -3.94 -8.09
N LEU A 186 -1.62 -3.50 -8.03
CA LEU A 186 -0.53 -4.26 -7.41
C LEU A 186 -0.73 -4.34 -5.89
N ALA A 187 -1.05 -3.23 -5.23
CA ALA A 187 -1.26 -3.19 -3.78
C ALA A 187 -2.39 -4.12 -3.34
N ASN A 188 -3.54 -4.08 -4.04
CA ASN A 188 -4.65 -4.99 -3.75
C ASN A 188 -4.24 -6.46 -3.93
N LEU A 189 -3.56 -6.80 -5.02
CA LEU A 189 -3.08 -8.17 -5.24
C LEU A 189 -2.14 -8.63 -4.12
N THR A 190 -1.14 -7.82 -3.78
CA THR A 190 -0.17 -8.15 -2.73
C THR A 190 -0.85 -8.33 -1.37
N LEU A 191 -1.74 -7.41 -0.98
CA LEU A 191 -2.49 -7.52 0.28
C LEU A 191 -3.37 -8.77 0.31
N LYS A 192 -4.07 -9.08 -0.78
CA LYS A 192 -4.90 -10.28 -0.89
C LYS A 192 -4.09 -11.56 -0.73
N ILE A 193 -2.93 -11.65 -1.37
CA ILE A 193 -2.05 -12.82 -1.28
C ILE A 193 -1.50 -12.96 0.14
N ILE A 194 -1.02 -11.87 0.75
CA ILE A 194 -0.51 -11.90 2.14
C ILE A 194 -1.61 -12.39 3.09
N VAL A 195 -2.80 -11.77 3.05
CA VAL A 195 -3.90 -12.14 3.94
C VAL A 195 -4.31 -13.59 3.72
N ALA A 196 -4.47 -14.03 2.46
CA ALA A 196 -4.84 -15.41 2.16
C ALA A 196 -3.78 -16.41 2.65
N TYR A 197 -2.50 -16.14 2.38
CA TYR A 197 -1.41 -17.00 2.83
C TYR A 197 -1.36 -17.10 4.35
N THR A 198 -1.45 -15.96 5.04
CA THR A 198 -1.36 -15.95 6.50
C THR A 198 -2.55 -16.67 7.13
N LEU A 199 -3.78 -16.45 6.65
CA LEU A 199 -4.98 -17.14 7.16
C LEU A 199 -4.98 -18.65 6.85
N MET A 200 -4.34 -19.10 5.76
CA MET A 200 -4.23 -20.53 5.44
C MET A 200 -3.14 -21.24 6.24
N ASN A 201 -2.13 -20.51 6.73
CA ASN A 201 -0.99 -21.09 7.43
C ASN A 201 -1.06 -20.94 8.95
N TYR A 202 -1.77 -19.94 9.45
CA TYR A 202 -1.71 -19.56 10.85
C TYR A 202 -3.09 -19.27 11.44
N ASP A 203 -3.30 -19.78 12.65
CA ASP A 203 -4.34 -19.32 13.55
C ASP A 203 -3.79 -18.10 14.29
N ILE A 204 -4.42 -16.93 14.10
CA ILE A 204 -3.91 -15.64 14.58
C ILE A 204 -4.89 -15.05 15.59
N ASN A 205 -4.37 -14.62 16.73
CA ASN A 205 -5.11 -13.85 17.73
C ASN A 205 -4.38 -12.55 18.03
N LEU A 206 -5.13 -11.45 18.15
CA LEU A 206 -4.60 -10.20 18.69
C LEU A 206 -4.47 -10.36 20.21
N VAL A 207 -3.29 -10.06 20.75
CA VAL A 207 -3.00 -10.16 22.19
C VAL A 207 -2.39 -8.87 22.71
N ASN A 208 -2.57 -8.60 24.01
CA ASN A 208 -1.86 -7.53 24.70
C ASN A 208 -0.44 -8.00 25.10
N ASN A 209 0.35 -7.13 25.73
CA ASN A 209 1.69 -7.49 26.23
C ASN A 209 1.70 -8.60 27.29
N ASN A 210 0.58 -8.88 27.95
CA ASN A 210 0.43 -9.95 28.93
C ASN A 210 0.03 -11.29 28.30
N GLY A 211 -0.29 -11.31 27.00
CA GLY A 211 -0.74 -12.49 26.27
C GLY A 211 -2.26 -12.72 26.30
N ASP A 212 -3.04 -11.82 26.89
CA ASP A 212 -4.50 -11.94 26.89
C ASP A 212 -5.07 -11.55 25.52
N VAL A 213 -6.10 -12.26 25.08
CA VAL A 213 -6.77 -11.99 23.80
C VAL A 213 -7.50 -10.65 23.86
N VAL A 214 -7.19 -9.78 22.90
CA VAL A 214 -7.83 -8.47 22.73
C VAL A 214 -8.95 -8.59 21.69
N THR A 215 -10.14 -8.14 22.07
CA THR A 215 -11.30 -8.11 21.16
C THR A 215 -11.40 -6.79 20.42
N GLY A 216 -11.59 -6.87 19.11
CA GLY A 216 -11.84 -5.71 18.27
C GLY A 216 -10.60 -5.21 17.54
N PRO A 217 -10.80 -4.37 16.50
CA PRO A 217 -9.72 -3.84 15.68
C PRO A 217 -8.93 -2.77 16.47
N PRO A 218 -7.61 -2.68 16.31
CA PRO A 218 -6.84 -1.62 16.93
C PRO A 218 -7.26 -0.25 16.38
N VAL A 219 -7.15 0.79 17.21
CA VAL A 219 -7.49 2.16 16.83
C VAL A 219 -6.27 2.82 16.20
N PRO A 220 -6.35 3.28 14.93
CA PRO A 220 -5.23 3.96 14.28
C PRO A 220 -4.85 5.26 15.00
N ASP A 221 -3.55 5.59 15.01
CA ASP A 221 -3.09 6.90 15.47
C ASP A 221 -3.07 7.89 14.30
N TRP A 222 -4.14 8.66 14.14
CA TRP A 222 -4.20 9.68 13.08
C TRP A 222 -3.21 10.83 13.26
N ASN A 223 -2.61 11.01 14.44
CA ASN A 223 -1.54 11.98 14.64
C ASN A 223 -0.19 11.47 14.12
N ASN A 224 -0.04 10.16 13.89
CA ASN A 224 1.10 9.57 13.22
C ASN A 224 0.95 9.66 11.70
N TYR A 225 1.31 10.82 11.16
CA TYR A 225 1.17 11.19 9.75
C TYR A 225 1.97 10.32 8.75
N LEU A 226 2.86 9.43 9.22
CA LEU A 226 3.62 8.53 8.35
C LEU A 226 2.98 7.16 8.23
N THR A 227 2.54 6.59 9.35
CA THR A 227 2.20 5.17 9.42
C THR A 227 0.77 4.89 9.89
N CYS A 228 0.11 5.85 10.55
CA CYS A 228 -1.17 5.63 11.22
C CYS A 228 -1.15 4.42 12.19
N ARG A 229 0.04 4.05 12.68
CA ARG A 229 0.21 2.86 13.52
C ARG A 229 -0.58 3.05 14.82
N PRO A 230 -1.38 2.07 15.27
CA PRO A 230 -2.07 2.18 16.54
C PRO A 230 -1.12 2.46 17.70
N THR A 231 -1.55 3.29 18.66
CA THR A 231 -0.76 3.62 19.86
C THR A 231 -0.72 2.49 20.89
N GLY A 232 -1.74 1.63 20.92
CA GLY A 232 -1.82 0.48 21.81
C GLY A 232 -1.09 -0.76 21.29
N ASP A 233 -0.96 -1.76 22.16
CA ASP A 233 -0.37 -3.05 21.82
C ASP A 233 -1.08 -3.69 20.62
N CYS A 234 -0.30 -4.01 19.58
CA CYS A 234 -0.77 -4.69 18.38
C CYS A 234 0.01 -5.99 18.16
N THR A 235 0.16 -6.75 19.24
CA THR A 235 0.91 -8.00 19.23
C THR A 235 0.03 -9.11 18.69
N LEU A 236 0.57 -9.93 17.79
CA LEU A 236 -0.12 -11.08 17.24
C LEU A 236 0.47 -12.35 17.84
N CYS A 237 -0.38 -13.16 18.48
CA CYS A 237 -0.06 -14.55 18.77
C CYS A 237 -0.49 -15.38 17.56
N PHE A 238 0.44 -16.14 16.97
CA PHE A 238 0.13 -17.00 15.84
C PHE A 238 0.64 -18.41 16.05
N THR A 239 -0.18 -19.40 15.70
CA THR A 239 0.19 -20.82 15.70
C THR A 239 0.05 -21.37 14.30
N LYS A 240 1.04 -22.11 13.82
CA LYS A 240 0.96 -22.73 12.49
C LYS A 240 -0.17 -23.77 12.47
N CYS A 241 -1.14 -23.60 11.58
CA CYS A 241 -2.22 -24.55 11.41
C CYS A 241 -1.64 -25.92 11.06
N ARG A 242 -2.12 -26.98 11.72
CA ARG A 242 -1.83 -28.35 11.26
C ARG A 242 -2.49 -28.50 9.89
N GLN A 243 -1.69 -28.80 8.86
CA GLN A 243 -2.22 -29.03 7.52
C GLN A 243 -3.35 -30.06 7.60
N PRO A 244 -4.56 -29.77 7.07
CA PRO A 244 -5.61 -30.76 7.08
C PRO A 244 -5.13 -31.96 6.26
N THR A 245 -5.14 -33.14 6.86
CA THR A 245 -5.01 -34.40 6.13
C THR A 245 -6.31 -34.59 5.35
N TYR A 246 -6.42 -33.91 4.21
CA TYR A 246 -7.47 -34.23 3.25
C TYR A 246 -7.10 -35.58 2.64
N ASN A 247 -7.68 -36.65 3.19
CA ASN A 247 -7.70 -37.95 2.54
C ASN A 247 -8.55 -37.79 1.28
N LEU A 248 -7.89 -37.71 0.12
CA LEU A 248 -8.49 -37.92 -1.19
C LEU A 248 -8.41 -39.40 -1.52
#